data_AF-A0A7W1CZH1-F1
#
_entry.id   AF-A0A7W1CZH1-F1
#
_cell.length_a   1.000
_cell.length_b   1.000
_cell.length_c   1.000
_cell.angle_alpha   90.00
_cell.angle_beta   90.00
_cell.angle_gamma   90.00
#
_symmetry.space_group_name_H-M   'P 1'
#
loop_
_entity.id
_entity.type
_entity.pdbx_description
1 polymer ?
#
loop_
_entity_poly.entity_id
_entity_poly.type
_entity_poly.pdbx_seq_one_letter_code
_entity_poly.pdbx_strand_id
1 'polypeptide(L)' 'MGKTEEPPRLPEGYRLDLASDPHAPALLRPNGVVVARFGAWGMTYEAVEREAWGTFSTEASNRIEAGSP' A
#
# COMPACT_ATOMS: atom_id res chain seq x y z
N MET A 1 8.30 -16.23 22.74
CA MET A 1 8.36 -14.91 22.07
C MET A 1 7.44 -14.95 20.87
N GLY A 2 6.17 -14.62 21.05
CA GLY A 2 5.20 -14.48 19.95
C GLY A 2 4.94 -13.00 19.72
N LYS A 3 5.74 -12.36 18.87
CA LYS A 3 5.39 -11.06 18.30
C LYS A 3 4.54 -11.38 17.09
N THR A 4 3.24 -11.50 17.32
CA THR A 4 2.23 -11.52 16.26
C THR A 4 2.55 -10.38 15.31
N GLU A 5 2.79 -10.74 14.06
CA GLU A 5 3.13 -9.86 12.95
C GLU A 5 2.09 -8.74 12.88
N GLU A 6 2.41 -7.55 13.39
CA GLU A 6 1.50 -6.40 13.30
C GLU A 6 1.21 -6.14 11.82
N PRO A 7 -0.06 -5.90 11.44
CA PRO A 7 -0.41 -5.60 10.06
C PRO A 7 0.37 -4.38 9.56
N PRO A 8 0.71 -4.31 8.25
CA PRO A 8 1.47 -3.21 7.70
C PRO A 8 0.75 -1.88 7.95
N ARG A 9 1.52 -0.87 8.37
CA ARG A 9 1.05 0.49 8.62
C ARG A 9 0.84 1.21 7.31
N LEU A 10 -0.37 1.11 6.77
CA LEU A 10 -0.74 1.76 5.53
C LEU A 10 -1.21 3.21 5.76
N PRO A 11 -1.00 4.11 4.78
CA PRO A 11 -1.61 5.42 4.76
C PRO A 11 -3.14 5.35 4.81
N GLU A 12 -3.78 6.46 5.17
CA GLU A 12 -5.23 6.50 5.31
C GLU A 12 -5.96 6.06 4.03
N GLY A 13 -6.87 5.09 4.19
CA GLY A 13 -7.68 4.51 3.12
C GLY A 13 -6.94 3.53 2.19
N TYR A 14 -5.62 3.40 2.29
CA TYR A 14 -4.91 2.31 1.63
C TYR A 14 -5.22 0.98 2.31
N ARG A 15 -5.31 -0.09 1.51
CA ARG A 15 -5.64 -1.44 1.99
C ARG A 15 -4.82 -2.48 1.25
N LEU A 16 -4.41 -3.52 1.95
CA LEU A 16 -3.79 -4.69 1.34
C LEU A 16 -4.85 -5.78 1.18
N ASP A 17 -5.15 -6.15 -0.07
CA ASP A 17 -6.04 -7.26 -0.39
C ASP A 17 -5.23 -8.54 -0.55
N LEU A 18 -5.42 -9.41 0.44
CA LEU A 18 -4.86 -10.76 0.48
C LEU A 18 -5.89 -11.81 0.03
N ALA A 19 -7.16 -11.43 -0.12
CA ALA A 19 -8.27 -12.35 -0.32
C ALA A 19 -8.52 -12.67 -1.80
N SER A 20 -8.30 -11.71 -2.71
CA SER A 20 -8.51 -11.93 -4.14
C SER A 20 -7.49 -12.88 -4.77
N ASP A 21 -6.22 -12.78 -4.39
CA ASP A 21 -5.15 -13.65 -4.89
C ASP A 21 -4.14 -13.95 -3.76
N PRO A 22 -4.11 -15.19 -3.23
CA PRO A 22 -3.20 -15.58 -2.16
C PRO A 22 -1.73 -15.65 -2.61
N HIS A 23 -1.45 -15.69 -3.92
CA HIS A 23 -0.10 -15.71 -4.47
C HIS A 23 0.38 -14.32 -4.90
N ALA A 24 -0.54 -13.39 -5.12
CA ALA A 24 -0.25 -12.02 -5.51
C ALA A 24 -1.07 -10.97 -4.72
N PRO A 25 -0.84 -10.82 -3.40
CA PRO A 25 -1.34 -9.71 -2.60
C PRO A 25 -1.30 -8.36 -3.33
N ALA A 26 -2.42 -7.65 -3.34
CA ALA A 26 -2.56 -6.37 -4.04
C ALA A 26 -2.69 -5.22 -3.04
N LEU A 27 -1.87 -4.18 -3.18
CA LEU A 27 -2.04 -2.93 -2.45
C LEU A 27 -3.00 -2.04 -3.22
N LEU A 28 -4.09 -1.66 -2.57
CA LEU A 28 -5.13 -0.79 -3.10
C LEU A 28 -5.09 0.57 -2.43
N ARG A 29 -5.40 1.57 -3.24
CA ARG A 29 -5.70 2.93 -2.81
C ARG A 29 -7.13 3.04 -2.25
N PRO A 30 -7.45 4.17 -1.59
CA PRO A 30 -8.80 4.45 -1.11
C PRO A 30 -9.87 4.40 -2.21
N ASN A 31 -9.48 4.68 -3.46
CA ASN A 31 -10.36 4.64 -4.63
C ASN A 31 -10.51 3.24 -5.24
N GLY A 32 -9.95 2.19 -4.63
CA GLY A 32 -10.02 0.81 -5.11
C GLY A 32 -9.06 0.49 -6.26
N VAL A 33 -8.17 1.40 -6.65
CA VAL A 33 -7.16 1.14 -7.68
C VAL A 33 -5.96 0.40 -7.08
N VAL A 34 -5.56 -0.69 -7.74
CA VAL A 34 -4.33 -1.43 -7.40
C VAL A 34 -3.12 -0.60 -7.80
N VAL A 35 -2.21 -0.35 -6.85
CA VAL A 35 -0.97 0.39 -7.09
C VAL A 35 0.27 -0.50 -7.11
N ALA A 36 0.22 -1.63 -6.41
CA ALA A 36 1.30 -2.62 -6.41
C ALA A 36 0.76 -4.03 -6.19
N ARG A 37 1.47 -5.03 -6.70
CA ARG A 37 1.26 -6.45 -6.40
C ARG A 37 2.55 -7.05 -5.87
N PHE A 38 2.43 -7.84 -4.81
CA PHE A 38 3.57 -8.48 -4.17
C PHE A 38 3.50 -9.98 -4.39
N GLY A 39 4.63 -10.62 -4.69
CA GLY A 39 4.67 -12.07 -4.71
C GLY A 39 4.64 -12.64 -3.29
N ALA A 40 3.77 -13.61 -3.03
CA ALA A 40 3.58 -14.19 -1.70
C ALA A 40 4.85 -14.75 -1.03
N TRP A 41 5.84 -15.16 -1.84
CA TRP A 41 7.10 -15.75 -1.35
C TRP A 41 8.17 -14.73 -0.94
N GLY A 42 7.94 -13.43 -1.21
CA GLY A 42 8.89 -12.37 -0.90
C GLY A 42 8.24 -11.09 -0.38
N MET A 43 6.94 -11.12 -0.10
CA MET A 43 6.22 -9.97 0.45
C MET A 43 6.63 -9.78 1.91
N THR A 44 7.19 -8.61 2.22
CA THR A 44 7.40 -8.15 3.60
C THR A 44 6.49 -6.98 3.89
N TYR A 45 6.03 -6.84 5.14
CA TYR A 45 5.21 -5.71 5.54
C TYR A 45 5.93 -4.37 5.32
N GLU A 46 7.24 -4.31 5.55
CA GLU A 46 8.06 -3.13 5.25
C GLU A 46 8.06 -2.76 3.75
N ALA A 47 8.06 -3.75 2.84
CA ALA A 47 7.98 -3.49 1.40
C ALA A 47 6.60 -2.92 1.02
N VAL A 48 5.53 -3.46 1.62
CA VAL A 48 4.17 -2.94 1.40
C VAL A 48 4.03 -1.52 1.96
N GLU A 49 4.51 -1.26 3.17
CA GLU A 49 4.49 0.07 3.77
C GLU A 49 5.25 1.07 2.89
N ARG A 50 6.47 0.72 2.44
CA ARG A 50 7.28 1.59 1.58
C ARG A 50 6.54 1.98 0.30
N GLU A 51 5.94 1.03 -0.39
CA GLU A 51 5.17 1.29 -1.61
C GLU A 51 3.94 2.16 -1.35
N ALA A 52 3.24 1.90 -0.24
CA ALA A 52 2.05 2.66 0.14
C ALA A 52 2.41 4.12 0.47
N TRP A 53 3.42 4.34 1.32
CA TRP A 53 3.86 5.68 1.70
C TRP A 53 4.54 6.42 0.54
N GLY A 54 5.30 5.73 -0.31
CA GLY A 54 5.90 6.31 -1.52
C GLY A 54 4.84 6.80 -2.51
N THR A 55 3.81 5.98 -2.76
CA THR A 55 2.68 6.36 -3.60
C THR A 55 1.90 7.53 -2.99
N PHE A 56 1.54 7.43 -1.70
CA PHE A 56 0.79 8.47 -1.00
C PHE A 56 1.53 9.82 -0.99
N SER A 57 2.84 9.82 -0.76
CA SER A 57 3.66 11.04 -0.80
C SER A 57 3.71 11.66 -2.19
N THR A 58 3.80 10.84 -3.24
CA THR A 58 3.79 11.31 -4.63
C THR A 58 2.43 11.92 -4.99
N GLU A 59 1.34 11.27 -4.60
CA GLU A 59 -0.03 11.77 -4.80
C GLU A 59 -0.29 13.06 -4.02
N ALA A 60 0.24 13.16 -2.79
CA ALA A 60 0.15 14.37 -1.98
C ALA A 60 0.88 15.54 -2.66
N SER A 61 2.10 15.32 -3.17
CA SER A 61 2.84 16.33 -3.94
C SER A 61 2.12 16.72 -5.23
N ASN A 62 1.50 15.78 -5.96
CA ASN A 62 0.79 16.08 -7.19
C ASN A 62 -0.49 16.90 -6.95
N ARG A 63 -1.12 16.76 -5.77
CA ARG A 63 -2.30 17.53 -5.37
C ARG A 63 -1.98 19.01 -5.12
N ILE A 64 -0.77 19.32 -4.65
CA ILE A 64 -0.36 20.70 -4.37
C ILE A 64 -0.05 21.46 -5.67
N GLU A 65 0.46 20.78 -6.71
CA GLU A 65 0.72 21.41 -8.02
C GLU A 65 -0.54 21.57 -8.88
N ALA A 66 -1.54 20.69 -8.71
CA ALA A 66 -2.84 20.82 -9.38
C ALA A 66 -3.77 21.89 -8.76
N GLY A 67 -3.28 22.62 -7.75
CA GLY A 67 -4.05 23.55 -6.92
C GLY A 67 -3.51 24.98 -6.84
N SER A 68 -2.79 25.47 -7.86
CA SER A 68 -2.50 26.91 -8.00
C SER A 68 -3.41 27.56 -9.04
N PRO A 69 -4.42 28.37 -8.64
CA PRO A 69 -5.06 29.34 -9.52
C PRO A 69 -4.14 30.52 -9.87
#